data_AF-A0AA41ARQ8-F1
#
_entry.id   AF-A0AA41ARQ8-F1
#
_cell.length_a   1.000
_cell.length_b   1.000
_cell.length_c   1.000
_cell.angle_alpha   90.00
_cell.angle_beta   90.00
_cell.angle_gamma   90.00
#
_symmetry.space_group_name_H-M   'P 1'
#
loop_
_entity.id
_entity.type
_entity.pdbx_description
1 polymer ?
#
loop_
_entity_poly.entity_id
_entity_poly.type
_entity_poly.pdbx_seq_one_letter_code
_entity_poly.pdbx_strand_id
1 'polypeptide(L)'
;MTQEPIAVVYGYHQKRMFPEVKPENVIPFRLIHLLKGRRPSAIYRTGLGKSAAAWRMLAELEDLAWQTGAPIIHERQLREEEIPTP
;
A
#
# COMPACT_ATOMS: atom_id res chain seq x y z
N MET A 1 -3.30 -19.89 -6.32
CA MET A 1 -2.41 -19.10 -5.44
C MET A 1 -3.21 -17.93 -4.94
N THR A 2 -3.48 -17.85 -3.65
CA THR A 2 -4.26 -16.77 -3.06
C THR A 2 -3.45 -15.49 -3.17
N GLN A 3 -3.99 -14.45 -3.81
CA GLN A 3 -3.33 -13.15 -3.91
C GLN A 3 -3.42 -12.46 -2.54
N GLU A 4 -2.29 -12.18 -1.91
CA GLU A 4 -2.26 -11.51 -0.61
C GLU A 4 -2.14 -9.99 -0.77
N PRO A 5 -2.75 -9.20 0.12
CA PRO A 5 -2.59 -7.77 0.07
C PRO A 5 -1.15 -7.37 0.42
N ILE A 6 -0.75 -6.21 -0.07
CA ILE A 6 0.50 -5.54 0.32
C ILE A 6 0.20 -4.18 0.94
N ALA A 7 1.09 -3.73 1.81
CA ALA A 7 1.02 -2.39 2.37
C ALA A 7 2.30 -1.62 2.05
N VAL A 8 2.16 -0.45 1.44
CA VAL A 8 3.26 0.48 1.21
C VAL A 8 3.27 1.57 2.27
N VAL A 9 4.33 1.61 3.06
CA VAL A 9 4.47 2.53 4.19
C VAL A 9 5.61 3.52 3.98
N TYR A 10 5.51 4.71 4.56
CA TYR A 10 6.65 5.64 4.61
C TYR A 10 7.78 5.08 5.50
N GLY A 11 7.42 4.48 6.63
CA GLY A 11 8.37 3.83 7.55
C GLY A 11 7.78 2.61 8.24
N TYR A 12 8.64 1.67 8.63
CA TYR A 12 8.20 0.37 9.16
C TYR A 12 7.38 0.45 10.46
N HIS A 13 7.50 1.54 11.23
CA HIS A 13 6.66 1.80 12.39
C HIS A 13 5.17 1.90 12.05
N GLN A 14 4.82 2.25 10.81
CA GLN A 14 3.45 2.36 10.32
C GLN A 14 2.82 1.02 9.97
N LYS A 15 3.56 -0.11 10.04
CA LYS A 15 2.99 -1.45 9.78
C LYS A 15 1.75 -1.75 10.61
N ARG A 16 1.65 -1.17 11.81
CA ARG A 16 0.53 -1.32 12.73
C ARG A 16 -0.79 -0.74 12.18
N MET A 17 -0.73 0.07 11.12
CA MET A 17 -1.91 0.63 10.46
C MET A 17 -2.63 -0.38 9.55
N PHE A 18 -2.00 -1.51 9.23
CA PHE A 18 -2.55 -2.53 8.34
C PHE A 18 -2.45 -3.92 9.00
N PRO A 19 -3.21 -4.17 10.09
CA PRO A 19 -3.13 -5.41 10.86
C PRO A 19 -3.45 -6.68 10.04
N GLU A 20 -4.22 -6.55 8.97
CA GLU A 20 -4.57 -7.60 8.03
C GLU A 20 -3.44 -7.99 7.06
N VAL A 21 -2.42 -7.12 6.93
CA VAL A 21 -1.28 -7.36 6.04
C VAL A 21 -0.16 -8.05 6.81
N LYS A 22 0.28 -9.20 6.29
CA LYS A 22 1.41 -9.93 6.88
C LYS A 22 2.69 -9.08 6.90
N PRO A 23 3.55 -9.17 7.94
CA PRO A 23 4.76 -8.35 8.05
C PRO A 23 5.69 -8.39 6.84
N GLU A 24 5.78 -9.53 6.15
CA GLU A 24 6.56 -9.75 4.92
C GLU A 24 5.98 -9.04 3.69
N ASN A 25 4.71 -8.65 3.73
CA ASN A 25 4.01 -7.93 2.67
C ASN A 25 3.95 -6.41 2.93
N VAL A 26 4.63 -5.93 3.98
CA VAL A 26 4.79 -4.50 4.27
C VAL A 26 6.08 -3.98 3.65
N ILE A 27 5.94 -3.10 2.67
CA ILE A 27 7.03 -2.58 1.84
C ILE A 27 7.24 -1.09 2.14
N PRO A 28 8.39 -0.69 2.72
CA PRO A 28 8.75 0.71 2.82
C PRO A 28 8.90 1.36 1.45
N PHE A 29 8.50 2.63 1.30
CA PHE A 29 8.52 3.30 -0.01
C PHE A 29 9.90 3.36 -0.68
N ARG A 30 10.98 3.28 0.10
CA ARG A 30 12.36 3.25 -0.40
C ARG A 30 12.73 1.91 -1.05
N LEU A 31 11.98 0.84 -0.76
CA LEU A 31 12.21 -0.52 -1.28
C LEU A 31 11.25 -0.87 -2.43
N ILE A 32 10.97 0.12 -3.27
CA ILE A 32 10.06 0.03 -4.43
C ILE A 32 10.29 -1.16 -5.35
N HIS A 33 11.55 -1.58 -5.51
CA HIS A 33 11.93 -2.73 -6.32
C HIS A 33 11.30 -4.06 -5.84
N LEU A 34 10.88 -4.16 -4.57
CA LEU A 34 10.20 -5.35 -4.04
C LEU A 34 8.77 -5.54 -4.58
N LEU A 35 8.21 -4.54 -5.26
CA LEU A 35 6.90 -4.63 -5.90
C LEU A 35 6.93 -5.44 -7.20
N LYS A 36 8.10 -5.57 -7.83
CA LYS A 36 8.23 -6.15 -9.17
C LYS A 36 7.77 -7.60 -9.20
N GLY A 37 6.85 -7.91 -10.13
CA GLY A 37 6.33 -9.27 -10.33
C GLY A 37 5.36 -9.76 -9.26
N ARG A 38 4.97 -8.89 -8.31
CA ARG A 38 3.94 -9.20 -7.31
C ARG A 38 2.57 -9.17 -7.97
N ARG A 39 1.63 -9.94 -7.42
CA ARG A 39 0.22 -9.94 -7.83
C ARG A 39 -0.67 -9.82 -6.59
N PRO A 40 -0.71 -8.65 -5.94
CA PRO A 40 -1.48 -8.47 -4.72
C PRO A 40 -2.98 -8.43 -5.03
N SER A 41 -3.80 -8.79 -4.04
CA SER A 41 -5.26 -8.63 -4.12
C SER A 41 -5.72 -7.20 -3.82
N ALA A 42 -4.92 -6.45 -3.04
CA ALA A 42 -5.13 -5.05 -2.72
C ALA A 42 -3.78 -4.39 -2.37
N ILE A 43 -3.69 -3.09 -2.60
CA ILE A 43 -2.51 -2.28 -2.30
C ILE A 43 -2.91 -1.20 -1.30
N TYR A 44 -2.55 -1.38 -0.03
CA TYR A 44 -2.70 -0.34 0.96
C TYR A 44 -1.54 0.63 0.89
N ARG A 45 -1.77 1.92 1.14
CA ARG A 45 -0.70 2.91 1.26
C ARG A 45 -0.94 3.92 2.36
N THR A 46 0.15 4.43 2.94
CA THR A 46 0.11 5.66 3.73
C THR A 46 0.25 6.89 2.84
N GLY A 47 0.10 8.09 3.40
CA GLY A 47 0.59 9.32 2.77
C GLY A 47 2.09 9.25 2.42
N LEU A 48 2.42 9.45 1.15
CA LEU A 48 3.78 9.41 0.61
C LEU A 48 4.26 10.85 0.31
N GLY A 49 4.49 11.69 1.31
CA GLY A 49 5.16 13.00 1.19
C GLY A 49 4.95 13.83 -0.10
N LYS A 50 5.97 14.60 -0.52
CA LYS A 50 6.00 15.32 -1.83
C LYS A 50 7.33 15.15 -2.58
N SER A 51 8.17 14.19 -2.16
CA SER A 51 9.52 14.00 -2.72
C SER A 51 9.46 13.27 -4.06
N ALA A 52 10.45 13.46 -4.94
CA ALA A 52 10.54 12.73 -6.21
C ALA A 52 10.47 11.20 -6.05
N ALA A 53 11.03 10.67 -4.95
CA ALA A 53 10.95 9.25 -4.63
C ALA A 53 9.50 8.80 -4.32
N ALA A 54 8.70 9.65 -3.68
CA ALA A 54 7.30 9.35 -3.44
C ALA A 54 6.47 9.33 -4.72
N TRP A 55 6.73 10.28 -5.64
CA TRP A 55 6.10 10.27 -6.96
C TRP A 55 6.42 9.01 -7.77
N ARG A 56 7.68 8.55 -7.73
CA ARG A 56 8.07 7.27 -8.34
C ARG A 56 7.34 6.08 -7.71
N MET A 57 7.20 6.07 -6.38
CA MET A 57 6.40 5.04 -5.69
C MET A 57 4.95 5.04 -6.12
N LEU A 58 4.31 6.21 -6.21
CA LEU A 58 2.93 6.29 -6.68
C LEU A 58 2.79 5.74 -8.11
N ALA A 59 3.70 6.11 -9.01
CA ALA A 59 3.67 5.61 -10.39
C ALA A 59 3.82 4.07 -10.47
N GLU A 60 4.73 3.48 -9.69
CA GLU A 60 4.88 2.02 -9.65
C GLU A 60 3.68 1.31 -9.01
N LEU A 61 3.02 1.93 -8.02
CA LEU A 61 1.78 1.40 -7.45
C LEU A 61 0.64 1.45 -8.47
N GLU A 62 0.52 2.53 -9.23
CA GLU A 62 -0.48 2.69 -10.28
C GLU A 62 -0.26 1.69 -11.42
N ASP A 63 0.99 1.48 -11.86
CA ASP A 63 1.32 0.46 -12.86
C ASP A 63 1.02 -0.96 -12.35
N LEU A 64 1.39 -1.26 -11.10
CA LEU A 64 1.06 -2.55 -10.48
C LEU A 64 -0.45 -2.76 -10.39
N ALA A 65 -1.20 -1.77 -9.91
CA ALA A 65 -2.66 -1.81 -9.82
C ALA A 65 -3.30 -2.04 -11.19
N TRP A 66 -2.79 -1.37 -12.23
CA TRP A 66 -3.24 -1.56 -13.60
C TRP A 66 -2.99 -2.99 -14.11
N GLN A 67 -1.78 -3.53 -13.87
CA GLN A 67 -1.40 -4.86 -14.33
C GLN A 67 -2.15 -6.00 -13.63
N THR A 68 -2.54 -5.80 -12.36
CA THR A 68 -3.14 -6.86 -11.53
C THR A 68 -4.63 -6.69 -11.31
N GLY A 69 -5.17 -5.50 -11.56
CA GLY A 69 -6.53 -5.11 -11.19
C GLY A 69 -6.71 -4.84 -9.69
N ALA A 70 -5.63 -4.78 -8.92
CA ALA A 70 -5.70 -4.55 -7.48
C ALA A 70 -6.08 -3.10 -7.15
N PRO A 71 -7.04 -2.86 -6.24
CA PRO A 71 -7.36 -1.51 -5.79
C PRO A 71 -6.23 -0.91 -4.94
N ILE A 72 -6.01 0.39 -5.08
CA ILE A 72 -5.14 1.17 -4.19
C ILE A 72 -5.99 1.84 -3.12
N ILE A 73 -5.74 1.54 -1.85
CA ILE A 73 -6.51 2.03 -0.70
C ILE A 73 -5.60 2.87 0.19
N HIS A 74 -6.00 4.12 0.43
CA HIS A 74 -5.29 5.03 1.33
C HIS A 74 -5.66 4.74 2.79
N GLU A 75 -4.71 4.86 3.72
CA GLU A 75 -4.91 4.63 5.15
C GLU A 75 -6.01 5.49 5.77
N ARG A 76 -6.32 6.65 5.16
CA ARG A 76 -7.44 7.50 5.62
C ARG A 76 -8.81 6.89 5.30
N GLN A 77 -8.94 6.24 4.14
CA GLN A 77 -10.18 5.58 3.74
C GLN A 77 -10.54 4.44 4.71
N LEU A 78 -9.52 3.77 5.25
CA LEU A 78 -9.69 2.72 6.27
C LEU A 78 -10.19 3.25 7.63
N ARG A 79 -9.96 4.53 7.94
CA ARG A 79 -10.36 5.15 9.22
C ARG A 79 -11.72 5.83 9.13
N GLU A 80 -12.10 6.32 7.96
CA GLU A 80 -13.39 6.98 7.75
C GLU A 80 -14.55 5.97 7.84
N GLU A 81 -14.31 4.68 7.65
CA GLU A 81 -15.30 3.60 7.88
C GLU A 81 -15.55 3.28 9.37
N GLU A 82 -14.72 3.76 10.31
CA GLU A 82 -14.88 3.50 11.75
C GLU A 82 -15.76 4.52 12.48
N ILE A 83 -16.16 5.62 11.84
CA ILE A 83 -17.02 6.63 12.48
C ILE A 83 -18.48 6.31 12.11
N PRO A 84 -19.30 5.74 13.02
CA PRO A 84 -20.73 5.69 12.79
C PRO A 84 -21.24 7.13 12.68
N THR A 85 -21.96 7.42 11.59
CA THR A 85 -22.73 8.65 11.39
C THR A 85 -23.58 8.92 12.64
N PRO A 86 -23.64 10.18 13.13
CA PRO A 86 -24.33 10.54 14.37
C PRO A 86 -25.82 10.20 14.39
#